data_AF-A0A6J5WIJ1-F1
#
_entry.id   AF-A0A6J5WIJ1-F1
#
_cell.length_a   1.000
_cell.length_b   1.000
_cell.length_c   1.000
_cell.angle_alpha   90.00
_cell.angle_beta   90.00
_cell.angle_gamma   90.00
#
_symmetry.space_group_name_H-M   'P 1'
#
loop_
_entity.id
_entity.type
_entity.pdbx_description
1 polymer ?
#
loop_
_entity_poly.entity_id
_entity_poly.type
_entity_poly.pdbx_seq_one_letter_code
_entity_poly.pdbx_strand_id
1 'polypeptide(L)'
;MLMTTRDSSSGAESSRNRALIQQVNDNHRSRVADNMVKNVGLIQEINGNISKVVSLYSDLSSNFSTFFHHRNDNANAKPTN
;
A
#
# COMPACT_ATOMS: atom_id res chain seq x y z
N MET A 1 29.58 18.13 -7.23
CA MET A 1 28.95 17.53 -6.04
C MET A 1 27.55 18.10 -5.92
N LEU A 2 26.56 17.46 -6.56
CA LEU A 2 25.16 17.88 -6.46
C LEU A 2 24.54 17.18 -5.24
N MET A 3 24.33 17.96 -4.18
CA MET A 3 23.49 17.58 -3.06
C MET A 3 22.04 17.80 -3.49
N THR A 4 21.46 16.83 -4.22
CA THR A 4 20.01 16.82 -4.44
C THR A 4 19.35 16.48 -3.12
N THR A 5 18.71 17.47 -2.51
CA THR A 5 17.74 17.31 -1.43
C THR A 5 16.66 16.35 -1.89
N ARG A 6 16.80 15.07 -1.51
CA ARG A 6 15.72 14.09 -1.59
C ARG A 6 14.62 14.60 -0.66
N ASP A 7 13.49 14.96 -1.25
CA ASP A 7 12.24 15.21 -0.56
C ASP A 7 11.93 14.01 0.35
N SER A 8 12.03 14.24 1.66
CA SER A 8 11.81 13.24 2.72
C SER A 8 10.34 12.86 2.88
N SER A 9 9.44 13.42 2.08
CA SER A 9 7.99 13.30 2.21
C SER A 9 7.45 12.02 1.53
N SER A 10 8.19 11.46 0.57
CA SER A 10 7.78 10.23 -0.13
C SER A 10 8.04 8.93 0.66
N GLY A 11 8.87 8.97 1.71
CA GLY A 11 9.22 7.80 2.53
C GLY A 11 8.27 7.50 3.69
N ALA A 12 7.33 8.40 4.00
CA ALA A 12 6.55 8.35 5.24
C ALA A 12 5.48 7.25 5.26
N GLU A 13 4.86 6.94 4.12
CA GLU A 13 3.77 5.96 4.03
C GLU A 13 4.28 4.51 4.23
N SER A 14 5.47 4.17 3.70
CA SER A 14 6.14 2.90 4.02
C SER A 14 6.64 2.85 5.47
N SER A 15 6.95 4.02 6.04
CA SER A 15 7.43 4.16 7.42
C SER A 15 6.31 3.97 8.45
N ARG A 16 5.04 4.20 8.09
CA ARG A 16 3.91 4.06 9.03
C ARG A 16 3.74 2.60 9.49
N ASN A 17 3.63 1.65 8.56
CA ASN A 17 3.55 0.22 8.91
C ASN A 17 4.79 -0.24 9.68
N ARG A 18 5.98 0.26 9.30
CA ARG A 18 7.22 -0.03 10.01
C ARG A 18 7.19 0.46 11.46
N ALA A 19 6.71 1.68 11.70
CA ALA A 19 6.60 2.26 13.05
C ALA A 19 5.57 1.52 13.91
N LEU A 20 4.41 1.15 13.34
CA LEU A 20 3.37 0.39 14.04
C LEU A 20 3.88 -0.99 14.45
N ILE A 21 4.60 -1.70 13.56
CA ILE A 21 5.20 -3.00 13.87
C ILE A 21 6.24 -2.86 14.99
N GLN A 22 7.06 -1.80 14.96
CA GLN A 22 8.03 -1.56 16.02
C GLN A 22 7.32 -1.36 17.38
N GLN A 23 6.23 -0.58 17.40
CA GLN A 23 5.45 -0.36 18.60
C GLN A 23 4.78 -1.65 19.12
N VAL A 24 4.29 -2.52 18.23
CA VAL A 24 3.78 -3.85 18.59
C VAL A 24 4.86 -4.69 19.28
N ASN A 25 6.08 -4.67 18.73
CA ASN A 25 7.22 -5.40 19.30
C ASN A 25 7.63 -4.84 20.67
N ASP A 26 7.65 -3.52 20.83
CA ASP A 26 8.01 -2.87 22.09
C ASP A 26 6.98 -3.18 23.19
N ASN A 27 5.69 -3.15 22.85
CA ASN A 27 4.62 -3.56 23.74
C ASN A 27 4.78 -5.02 24.20
N HIS A 28 5.13 -5.93 23.27
CA HIS A 28 5.36 -7.34 23.60
C HIS A 28 6.57 -7.54 24.52
N ARG A 29 7.68 -6.84 24.26
CA ARG A 29 8.89 -6.88 25.09
C ARG A 29 8.67 -6.30 26.48
N SER A 30 7.79 -5.31 26.62
CA SER A 30 7.46 -4.71 27.92
C SER A 30 6.78 -5.70 28.87
N ARG A 31 6.11 -6.74 28.34
CA ARG A 31 5.32 -7.74 29.08
C ARG A 31 4.23 -7.13 30.00
N VAL A 32 3.85 -5.88 29.77
CA VAL A 32 2.74 -5.21 30.45
C VAL A 32 1.43 -5.58 29.76
N ALA A 33 0.49 -6.15 30.50
CA ALA A 33 -0.79 -6.62 29.96
C ALA A 33 -1.55 -5.52 29.19
N ASP A 34 -1.61 -4.31 29.74
CA ASP A 34 -2.28 -3.18 29.11
C ASP A 34 -1.66 -2.78 27.76
N ASN A 35 -0.33 -2.93 27.61
CA ASN A 35 0.35 -2.64 26.35
C ASN A 35 0.09 -3.74 25.32
N MET A 36 -0.03 -5.00 25.75
CA MET A 36 -0.44 -6.10 24.87
C MET A 36 -1.84 -5.91 24.31
N VAL A 37 -2.77 -5.33 25.08
CA VAL A 37 -4.12 -5.01 24.57
C VAL A 37 -4.07 -3.94 23.46
N LYS A 38 -3.17 -2.96 23.56
CA LYS A 38 -2.97 -1.94 22.52
C LYS A 38 -2.47 -2.52 21.19
N ASN A 39 -1.81 -3.69 21.20
CA ASN A 39 -1.36 -4.34 19.97
C ASN A 39 -2.52 -4.70 19.05
N VAL A 40 -3.71 -4.96 19.58
CA VAL A 40 -4.90 -5.24 18.77
C VAL A 40 -5.21 -4.06 17.84
N GLY A 41 -5.24 -2.83 18.38
CA GLY A 41 -5.49 -1.63 17.58
C GLY A 41 -4.38 -1.34 16.56
N LEU A 42 -3.12 -1.53 16.95
CA LEU A 42 -1.98 -1.34 16.04
C LEU A 42 -2.01 -2.34 14.87
N ILE A 43 -2.33 -3.61 15.14
CA ILE A 43 -2.45 -4.65 14.11
C ILE A 43 -3.66 -4.38 13.21
N GLN A 44 -4.78 -3.91 13.77
CA GLN A 44 -5.94 -3.51 12.97
C GLN A 44 -5.59 -2.37 11.99
N GLU A 45 -4.81 -1.38 12.43
CA GLU A 45 -4.34 -0.31 11.55
C GLU A 45 -3.45 -0.84 10.42
N ILE A 46 -2.50 -1.74 10.74
CA ILE A 46 -1.65 -2.40 9.73
C ILE A 46 -2.50 -3.16 8.71
N ASN A 47 -3.49 -3.92 9.16
CA ASN A 47 -4.39 -4.67 8.27
C ASN A 47 -5.24 -3.74 7.39
N GLY A 48 -5.68 -2.59 7.92
CA GLY A 48 -6.36 -1.56 7.14
C GLY A 48 -5.47 -1.01 6.04
N ASN A 49 -4.20 -0.70 6.35
CA ASN A 49 -3.24 -0.20 5.36
C ASN A 49 -2.96 -1.25 4.27
N ILE A 50 -2.81 -2.53 4.63
CA ILE A 50 -2.66 -3.63 3.65
C ILE A 50 -3.89 -3.70 2.74
N SER A 51 -5.09 -3.64 3.31
CA SER A 51 -6.34 -3.70 2.53
C SER A 51 -6.47 -2.55 1.53
N LYS A 52 -6.04 -1.34 1.93
CA LYS A 52 -5.96 -0.17 1.05
C LYS A 52 -4.98 -0.41 -0.10
N VAL A 53 -3.79 -0.94 0.19
CA VAL A 53 -2.80 -1.28 -0.83
C VAL A 53 -3.34 -2.31 -1.82
N VAL A 54 -3.97 -3.38 -1.33
CA VAL A 54 -4.59 -4.41 -2.18
C VAL A 54 -5.65 -3.80 -3.10
N SER A 55 -6.51 -2.94 -2.57
CA SER A 55 -7.56 -2.27 -3.35
C SER A 55 -6.96 -1.40 -4.46
N LEU A 56 -5.96 -0.58 -4.13
CA LEU A 56 -5.26 0.26 -5.11
C LEU A 56 -4.62 -0.57 -6.24
N TYR A 57 -4.01 -1.71 -5.90
CA TYR A 57 -3.43 -2.60 -6.92
C TYR A 57 -4.49 -3.30 -7.77
N SER A 58 -5.62 -3.68 -7.18
CA SER A 58 -6.76 -4.24 -7.92
C SER A 58 -7.31 -3.23 -8.93
N ASP A 59 -7.54 -1.99 -8.49
CA ASP A 59 -8.05 -0.91 -9.35
C ASP A 59 -7.07 -0.60 -10.49
N LEU A 60 -5.77 -0.51 -10.17
CA LEU A 60 -4.73 -0.30 -11.17
C LEU A 60 -4.68 -1.45 -12.19
N SER A 61 -4.74 -2.71 -11.73
CA SER A 61 -4.71 -3.88 -12.59
C SER A 61 -5.93 -3.97 -13.51
N SER A 62 -7.12 -3.70 -12.96
CA SER A 62 -8.38 -3.66 -13.72
C SER A 62 -8.36 -2.56 -14.79
N ASN A 63 -7.94 -1.35 -14.41
CA ASN A 63 -7.79 -0.23 -15.33
C ASN A 63 -6.81 -0.57 -16.45
N PHE A 64 -5.64 -1.10 -16.10
CA PHE A 64 -4.64 -1.54 -17.07
C PHE A 64 -5.22 -2.58 -18.04
N SER A 65 -5.82 -3.66 -17.53
CA SER A 65 -6.46 -4.68 -18.37
C SER A 65 -7.49 -4.07 -19.32
N THR A 66 -8.37 -3.20 -18.83
CA THR A 66 -9.39 -2.50 -19.63
C THR A 66 -8.78 -1.68 -20.76
N PHE A 67 -7.72 -0.89 -20.49
CA PHE A 67 -7.03 -0.09 -21.51
C PHE A 67 -6.47 -0.96 -22.65
N PHE A 68 -5.90 -2.13 -22.34
CA PHE A 68 -5.34 -3.02 -23.35
C PHE A 68 -6.41 -3.79 -24.11
N HIS A 69 -7.49 -4.20 -23.46
CA HIS A 69 -8.64 -4.81 -24.14
C HIS A 69 -9.26 -3.83 -25.14
N HIS A 70 -9.51 -2.59 -24.73
CA HIS A 70 -10.02 -1.56 -25.64
C HIS A 70 -9.10 -1.31 -26.85
N ARG A 71 -7.78 -1.39 -26.66
CA ARG A 71 -6.81 -1.21 -27.76
C ARG A 71 -6.83 -2.38 -28.75
N ASN A 72 -7.06 -3.60 -28.26
CA ASN A 72 -7.13 -4.79 -29.09
C ASN A 72 -8.45 -4.86 -29.88
N ASP A 73 -9.56 -4.42 -29.27
CA ASP A 73 -10.87 -4.34 -29.94
C ASP A 73 -10.87 -3.30 -31.07
N ASN A 74 -10.24 -2.14 -30.85
CA ASN A 74 -10.05 -1.13 -31.89
C ASN A 74 -9.10 -1.57 -33.01
N ALA A 75 -8.10 -2.40 -32.72
CA ALA A 75 -7.19 -2.96 -33.73
C ALA A 75 -7.85 -4.07 -34.57
N ASN A 76 -8.81 -4.79 -33.99
CA ASN A 76 -9.57 -5.85 -34.67
C ASN A 76 -10.82 -5.33 -35.41
N ALA A 77 -11.18 -4.05 -35.23
CA ALA A 77 -12.17 -3.36 -36.05
C ALA A 77 -11.60 -3.16 -37.47
N LYS A 78 -11.70 -4.20 -38.29
CA LYS A 78 -11.37 -4.18 -39.72
C LYS A 78 -12.13 -3.03 -40.40
N PRO A 79 -11.49 -2.18 -41.21
CA PRO A 79 -12.21 -1.16 -41.97
C PRO A 79 -13.10 -1.91 -42.98
N THR A 80 -14.41 -1.88 -42.74
CA THR A 80 -15.40 -2.32 -43.72
C THR A 80 -15.53 -1.22 -44.76
N ASN A 81 -14.87 -1.47 -45.90
CA ASN A 81 -15.04 -0.92 -47.25
C ASN A 81 -15.70 0.46 -47.39
#